data_AF-A0AAV2JT50-F1
#
_entry.id   AF-A0AAV2JT50-F1
#
_cell.length_a   1.000
_cell.length_b   1.000
_cell.length_c   1.000
_cell.angle_alpha   90.00
_cell.angle_beta   90.00
_cell.angle_gamma   90.00
#
_symmetry.space_group_name_H-M   'P 1'
#
loop_
_entity.id
_entity.type
_entity.pdbx_description
1 polymer ?
#
loop_
_entity_poly.entity_id
_entity_poly.type
_entity_poly.pdbx_seq_one_letter_code
_entity_poly.pdbx_strand_id
1 'polypeptide(L)'
;MVVAYNQERTVTIRRQTIGGFGLSIKGGAEHKIPVVISKISKEQKAELSGLLFIGDGILQINGINVRSYRHEEVVQVLRNAGEEVTLTVSFLKKTPAFLKLPLCEDCTCIPSDQSSGTSSPLCDSGLHLNYHPNNTDTLSCSSWPTSPSLRWEKRWVDLRLIPLLHSRLSQYMPGSDVCRKNAFQVIAVDGVCSGVIQFQTTDDGFDWLQAIGGNISNLTKHNERLE
;
A
#
# COMPACT_ATOMS: atom_id res chain seq x y z
N MET A 1 11.60 0.56 12.14
CA MET A 1 11.37 -0.87 11.82
C MET A 1 10.87 -0.93 10.39
N VAL A 2 11.64 -1.54 9.48
CA VAL A 2 11.25 -1.70 8.07
C VAL A 2 10.14 -2.76 8.01
N VAL A 3 8.96 -2.42 7.51
CA VAL A 3 7.99 -3.45 7.14
C VAL A 3 8.55 -4.13 5.90
N ALA A 4 9.21 -5.28 6.09
CA ALA A 4 9.71 -6.08 4.99
C ALA A 4 8.51 -6.53 4.14
N TYR A 5 8.55 -6.21 2.85
CA TYR A 5 7.52 -6.63 1.92
C TYR A 5 7.49 -8.17 1.82
N ASN A 6 6.31 -8.78 1.77
CA ASN A 6 6.04 -10.23 1.91
C ASN A 6 6.45 -10.88 3.24
N GLN A 7 6.79 -10.12 4.28
CA GLN A 7 6.88 -10.71 5.61
C GLN A 7 5.47 -10.89 6.16
N GLU A 8 5.08 -12.15 6.34
CA GLU A 8 3.85 -12.48 7.06
C GLU A 8 3.98 -12.03 8.51
N ARG A 9 2.95 -11.35 9.00
CA ARG A 9 2.86 -10.85 10.37
C ARG A 9 1.60 -11.40 10.99
N THR A 10 1.73 -11.97 12.18
CA THR A 10 0.60 -12.44 12.96
C THR A 10 0.26 -11.37 14.00
N VAL A 11 -0.98 -10.90 13.98
CA VAL A 11 -1.48 -9.85 14.87
C VAL A 11 -2.75 -10.32 15.54
N THR A 12 -2.79 -10.23 16.87
CA THR A 12 -3.97 -10.58 17.65
C THR A 12 -4.69 -9.31 18.10
N ILE A 13 -6.00 -9.22 17.80
CA ILE A 13 -6.85 -8.08 18.13
C ILE A 13 -8.03 -8.56 18.96
N ARG A 14 -8.35 -7.83 20.02
CA ARG A 14 -9.57 -8.04 20.79
C ARG A 14 -10.73 -7.23 20.25
N ARG A 15 -11.92 -7.81 20.30
CA ARG A 15 -13.18 -7.17 19.95
C ARG A 15 -13.48 -6.06 20.95
N GLN A 16 -13.93 -4.92 20.45
CA GLN A 16 -14.54 -3.86 21.24
C GLN A 16 -16.05 -4.01 21.23
N THR A 17 -16.65 -3.66 22.37
CA THR A 17 -18.10 -3.62 22.56
C THR A 17 -18.81 -2.77 21.50
N ILE A 18 -18.15 -1.70 21.05
CA ILE A 18 -18.62 -0.80 19.99
C ILE A 18 -17.56 -0.80 18.88
N GLY A 19 -17.94 -1.14 17.65
CA GLY A 19 -17.04 -1.09 16.48
C GLY A 19 -16.31 -2.39 16.12
N GLY A 20 -16.48 -3.46 16.90
CA GLY A 20 -15.90 -4.77 16.60
C GLY A 20 -14.38 -4.75 16.67
N PHE A 21 -13.68 -5.12 15.59
CA PHE A 21 -12.21 -5.08 15.55
C PHE A 21 -11.65 -3.75 15.03
N GLY A 22 -12.49 -2.82 14.57
CA GLY A 22 -12.04 -1.54 14.01
C GLY A 22 -11.37 -1.65 12.64
N LEU A 23 -11.76 -2.64 11.83
CA LEU A 23 -11.22 -2.90 10.50
C LEU A 23 -12.33 -2.90 9.44
N SER A 24 -12.03 -2.38 8.25
CA SER A 24 -12.85 -2.61 7.05
C SER A 24 -12.05 -3.41 6.04
N ILE A 25 -12.69 -4.38 5.41
CA ILE A 25 -12.09 -5.26 4.41
C ILE A 25 -12.77 -5.12 3.05
N LYS A 26 -12.02 -5.35 1.98
CA LYS A 26 -12.50 -5.38 0.58
C LYS A 26 -11.81 -6.52 -0.17
N GLY A 27 -12.33 -6.85 -1.35
CA GLY A 27 -11.85 -7.98 -2.15
C GLY A 27 -12.44 -9.30 -1.69
N GLY A 28 -12.00 -10.38 -2.33
CA GLY A 28 -12.59 -11.71 -2.23
C GLY A 28 -12.32 -12.52 -3.49
N ALA A 29 -12.27 -13.85 -3.35
CA ALA A 29 -11.98 -14.77 -4.44
C ALA A 29 -12.93 -14.63 -5.63
N GLU A 30 -14.18 -14.21 -5.41
CA GLU A 30 -15.18 -13.96 -6.44
C GLU A 30 -14.77 -12.86 -7.44
N HIS A 31 -13.93 -11.91 -6.99
CA HIS A 31 -13.39 -10.85 -7.82
C HIS A 31 -11.95 -11.10 -8.28
N LYS A 32 -11.41 -12.29 -8.00
CA LYS A 32 -10.00 -12.67 -8.25
C LYS A 32 -9.01 -11.70 -7.58
N ILE A 33 -9.38 -11.15 -6.42
CA ILE A 33 -8.56 -10.22 -5.64
C ILE A 33 -8.48 -10.74 -4.20
N PRO A 34 -7.31 -10.72 -3.54
CA PRO A 34 -7.22 -11.10 -2.12
C PRO A 34 -8.11 -10.21 -1.24
N VAL A 35 -8.47 -10.71 -0.06
CA VAL A 35 -9.13 -9.88 0.96
C VAL A 35 -8.11 -8.96 1.61
N VAL A 36 -8.36 -7.65 1.56
CA VAL A 36 -7.42 -6.60 1.97
C VAL A 36 -8.08 -5.66 2.98
N ILE A 37 -7.30 -5.20 3.97
CA ILE A 37 -7.69 -4.13 4.89
C ILE A 37 -7.75 -2.81 4.12
N SER A 38 -8.95 -2.26 3.95
CA SER A 38 -9.19 -1.01 3.23
C SER A 38 -9.23 0.21 4.14
N LYS A 39 -9.57 0.03 5.42
CA LYS A 39 -9.65 1.10 6.42
C LYS A 39 -9.38 0.53 7.80
N ILE A 40 -8.72 1.34 8.64
CA ILE A 40 -8.59 1.10 10.07
C ILE A 40 -9.31 2.26 10.77
N SER A 41 -10.24 1.93 11.66
CA SER A 41 -11.05 2.90 12.38
C SER A 41 -10.24 3.54 13.50
N LYS A 42 -10.40 4.86 13.67
CA LYS A 42 -9.70 5.61 14.70
C LYS A 42 -10.12 5.19 16.11
N GLU A 43 -9.18 5.22 17.04
CA GLU A 43 -9.36 4.94 18.47
C GLU A 43 -9.86 3.51 18.75
N GLN A 44 -9.69 2.61 17.77
CA GLN A 44 -10.10 1.21 17.88
C GLN A 44 -8.88 0.29 18.08
N LYS A 45 -9.13 -0.95 18.55
CA LYS A 45 -8.07 -1.91 18.89
C LYS A 45 -7.12 -2.21 17.73
N ALA A 46 -7.61 -2.24 16.50
CA ALA A 46 -6.76 -2.40 15.34
C ALA A 46 -5.76 -1.24 15.15
N GLU A 47 -6.20 0.02 15.28
CA GLU A 47 -5.29 1.18 15.20
C GLU A 47 -4.30 1.18 16.37
N LEU A 48 -4.80 0.96 17.59
CA LEU A 48 -3.98 0.93 18.80
C LEU A 48 -2.93 -0.18 18.80
N SER A 49 -3.17 -1.27 18.06
CA SER A 49 -2.16 -2.32 17.89
C SER A 49 -0.90 -1.80 17.18
N GLY A 50 -1.05 -0.85 16.23
CA GLY A 50 0.04 -0.35 15.40
C GLY A 50 0.69 -1.39 14.48
N LEU A 51 0.15 -2.61 14.42
CA LEU A 51 0.75 -3.75 13.70
C LEU A 51 0.04 -4.06 12.37
N LEU A 52 -1.12 -3.43 12.13
CA LEU A 52 -1.91 -3.57 10.90
C LEU A 52 -1.91 -2.29 10.09
N PHE A 53 -1.94 -2.45 8.76
CA PHE A 53 -1.85 -1.35 7.83
C PHE A 53 -2.91 -1.48 6.73
N ILE A 54 -3.39 -0.34 6.23
CA ILE A 54 -4.21 -0.32 5.02
C ILE A 54 -3.36 -0.86 3.86
N GLY A 55 -3.94 -1.78 3.09
CA GLY A 55 -3.23 -2.53 2.05
C GLY A 55 -2.69 -3.89 2.48
N ASP A 56 -2.82 -4.25 3.76
CA ASP A 56 -2.51 -5.59 4.23
C ASP A 56 -3.53 -6.60 3.71
N GLY A 57 -3.03 -7.63 3.02
CA GLY A 57 -3.82 -8.79 2.61
C GLY A 57 -3.95 -9.78 3.76
N ILE A 58 -5.17 -10.22 4.05
CA ILE A 58 -5.47 -11.22 5.07
C ILE A 58 -5.23 -12.61 4.48
N LEU A 59 -4.29 -13.34 5.06
CA LEU A 59 -3.88 -14.67 4.61
C LEU A 59 -4.54 -15.75 5.47
N GLN A 60 -4.60 -15.53 6.78
CA GLN A 60 -5.22 -16.46 7.72
C GLN A 60 -5.99 -15.72 8.81
N ILE A 61 -7.03 -16.39 9.33
CA ILE A 61 -7.80 -15.96 10.50
C ILE A 61 -7.88 -17.12 11.48
N ASN A 62 -7.37 -16.95 12.70
CA ASN A 62 -7.30 -17.99 13.73
C ASN A 62 -6.69 -19.30 13.20
N GLY A 63 -5.67 -19.20 12.34
CA GLY A 63 -5.01 -20.34 11.69
C GLY A 63 -5.72 -20.92 10.47
N ILE A 64 -6.93 -20.47 10.15
CA ILE A 64 -7.66 -20.88 8.94
C ILE A 64 -7.14 -20.07 7.76
N ASN A 65 -6.67 -20.74 6.71
CA ASN A 65 -6.23 -20.08 5.48
C ASN A 65 -7.44 -19.57 4.68
N VAL A 66 -7.51 -18.25 4.47
CA VAL A 66 -8.63 -17.56 3.83
C VAL A 66 -8.26 -16.95 2.47
N ARG A 67 -7.08 -17.26 1.90
CA ARG A 67 -6.61 -16.66 0.64
C ARG A 67 -7.56 -16.92 -0.55
N SER A 68 -8.29 -18.03 -0.52
CA SER A 68 -9.24 -18.44 -1.57
C SER A 68 -10.70 -18.25 -1.18
N TYR A 69 -10.97 -17.55 -0.08
CA TYR A 69 -12.34 -17.37 0.42
C TYR A 69 -13.01 -16.18 -0.28
N ARG A 70 -14.33 -16.27 -0.43
CA ARG A 70 -15.16 -15.15 -0.89
C ARG A 70 -15.24 -14.08 0.18
N HIS A 71 -15.55 -12.85 -0.22
CA HIS A 71 -15.69 -11.73 0.72
C HIS A 71 -16.61 -12.07 1.91
N GLU A 72 -17.80 -12.59 1.61
CA GLU A 72 -18.81 -12.94 2.61
C GLU A 72 -18.34 -14.02 3.59
N GLU A 73 -17.60 -15.02 3.10
CA GLU A 73 -17.07 -16.11 3.93
C GLU A 73 -16.04 -15.56 4.93
N VAL A 74 -15.15 -14.67 4.49
CA VAL A 74 -14.17 -14.02 5.38
C VAL A 74 -14.87 -13.15 6.42
N VAL A 75 -15.91 -12.41 6.03
CA VAL A 75 -16.73 -11.62 6.96
C VAL A 75 -17.37 -12.53 8.02
N GLN A 76 -17.92 -13.68 7.62
CA GLN A 76 -18.52 -14.65 8.54
C GLN A 76 -17.47 -15.20 9.52
N VAL A 77 -16.28 -15.57 9.04
CA VAL A 77 -15.19 -16.05 9.90
C VAL A 77 -14.78 -14.99 10.92
N LEU A 78 -14.64 -13.72 10.52
CA LEU A 78 -14.34 -12.61 11.44
C LEU A 78 -15.46 -12.37 12.46
N ARG A 79 -16.73 -12.44 12.04
CA ARG A 79 -17.87 -12.30 12.97
C ARG A 79 -17.88 -13.43 14.01
N ASN A 80 -17.56 -14.64 13.59
CA ASN A 80 -17.57 -15.84 14.43
C ASN A 80 -16.28 -16.06 15.23
N ALA A 81 -15.25 -15.24 15.04
CA ALA A 81 -13.97 -15.35 15.73
C ALA A 81 -14.04 -15.15 17.27
N GLY A 82 -15.19 -14.72 17.80
CA GLY A 82 -15.36 -14.46 19.23
C GLY A 82 -14.73 -13.13 19.67
N GLU A 83 -14.29 -13.06 20.93
CA GLU A 83 -13.72 -11.87 21.57
C GLU A 83 -12.29 -11.53 21.10
N GLU A 84 -11.57 -12.48 20.53
CA GLU A 84 -10.19 -12.29 20.09
C GLU A 84 -9.97 -12.95 18.72
N VAL A 85 -9.32 -12.24 17.81
CA VAL A 85 -8.98 -12.73 16.48
C VAL A 85 -7.49 -12.59 16.24
N THR A 86 -6.89 -13.66 15.72
CA THR A 86 -5.49 -13.69 15.30
C THR A 86 -5.45 -13.69 13.78
N LEU A 87 -4.92 -12.61 13.20
CA LEU A 87 -4.81 -12.40 11.76
C LEU A 87 -3.37 -12.61 11.31
N THR A 88 -3.16 -13.45 10.30
CA THR A 88 -1.88 -13.49 9.58
C THR A 88 -2.02 -12.66 8.32
N VAL A 89 -1.22 -11.60 8.21
CA VAL A 89 -1.30 -10.60 7.13
C VAL A 89 0.03 -10.38 6.45
N SER A 90 0.00 -9.93 5.20
CA SER A 90 1.18 -9.45 4.48
C SER A 90 0.86 -8.16 3.73
N PHE A 91 1.79 -7.21 3.73
CA PHE A 91 1.62 -5.98 2.95
C PHE A 91 1.70 -6.28 1.44
N LEU A 92 0.64 -6.01 0.69
CA LEU A 92 0.59 -6.28 -0.74
C LEU A 92 1.25 -5.16 -1.54
N LYS A 93 2.36 -5.47 -2.24
CA LYS A 93 3.06 -4.51 -3.12
C LYS A 93 2.23 -4.03 -4.30
N LYS A 94 1.41 -4.93 -4.88
CA LYS A 94 0.46 -4.59 -5.93
C LYS A 94 -0.85 -4.21 -5.25
N THR A 95 -1.12 -2.92 -5.16
CA THR A 95 -2.44 -2.43 -4.75
C THR A 95 -3.47 -3.02 -5.71
N PRO A 96 -4.51 -3.72 -5.21
CA PRO A 96 -5.68 -4.02 -6.03
C PRO A 96 -6.19 -2.74 -6.68
N ALA A 97 -6.70 -2.83 -7.91
CA ALA A 97 -7.10 -1.66 -8.70
C ALA A 97 -8.05 -0.71 -7.94
N PHE A 98 -8.85 -1.21 -6.99
CA PHE A 98 -9.74 -0.38 -6.16
C PHE A 98 -9.04 0.46 -5.06
N LEU A 99 -7.76 0.18 -4.74
CA LEU A 99 -6.93 1.05 -3.89
C LEU A 99 -6.20 2.11 -4.72
N LYS A 100 -6.12 1.95 -6.05
CA LYS A 100 -5.73 2.99 -7.00
C LYS A 100 -6.99 3.76 -7.42
N LEU A 101 -7.48 4.64 -6.55
CA LEU A 101 -8.34 5.71 -7.06
C LEU A 101 -7.46 6.58 -7.97
N PRO A 102 -7.93 6.97 -9.18
CA PRO A 102 -7.31 8.11 -9.85
C PRO A 102 -7.41 9.29 -8.87
N LEU A 103 -6.29 9.93 -8.58
CA LEU A 103 -6.34 11.33 -8.17
C LEU A 103 -7.06 12.01 -9.33
N CYS A 104 -8.29 12.45 -9.10
CA CYS A 104 -8.96 13.35 -10.04
C CYS A 104 -8.22 14.69 -9.90
N GLU A 105 -7.10 14.80 -10.61
CA GLU A 105 -6.57 16.08 -11.03
C GLU A 105 -7.58 16.67 -12.02
N ASP A 106 -7.96 17.91 -11.74
CA ASP A 106 -8.91 18.76 -12.47
C ASP A 106 -10.40 18.42 -12.34
N CYS A 107 -11.02 18.97 -11.29
CA CYS A 107 -12.41 19.39 -11.35
C CYS A 107 -12.52 20.84 -10.86
N THR A 108 -12.24 21.80 -11.74
CA THR A 108 -12.82 23.14 -11.61
C THR A 108 -14.33 23.05 -11.84
N CYS A 109 -15.11 22.85 -10.78
CA CYS A 109 -16.56 23.01 -10.85
C CYS A 109 -16.96 24.34 -10.20
N ILE A 110 -17.31 25.28 -11.07
CA ILE A 110 -18.02 26.54 -10.76
C ILE A 110 -19.35 26.19 -10.07
N PRO A 111 -19.78 26.90 -9.02
CA PRO A 111 -21.06 26.62 -8.40
C PRO A 111 -22.17 27.14 -9.32
N SER A 112 -23.11 26.28 -9.68
CA SER A 112 -24.39 26.71 -10.25
C SER A 112 -25.50 25.92 -9.59
N ASP A 113 -26.34 26.68 -8.89
CA ASP A 113 -27.59 26.24 -8.32
C ASP A 113 -28.53 25.73 -9.42
N GLN A 114 -28.96 24.48 -9.32
CA GLN A 114 -30.36 24.05 -9.42
C GLN A 114 -30.49 22.53 -9.56
N SER A 115 -31.49 21.99 -8.88
CA SER A 115 -31.99 20.62 -8.87
C SER A 115 -32.01 19.90 -10.22
N SER A 116 -31.63 18.61 -10.24
CA SER A 116 -32.55 17.47 -10.41
C SER A 116 -31.78 16.17 -10.67
N GLY A 117 -32.41 15.06 -10.29
CA GLY A 117 -31.82 13.73 -10.22
C GLY A 117 -31.34 13.16 -11.55
N THR A 118 -30.24 12.43 -11.46
CA THR A 118 -30.00 11.23 -12.26
C THR A 118 -28.96 10.39 -11.53
N SER A 119 -29.38 9.18 -11.19
CA SER A 119 -28.65 8.16 -10.47
C SER A 119 -27.40 7.71 -11.23
N SER A 120 -26.23 7.82 -10.59
CA SER A 120 -25.08 6.97 -10.94
C SER A 120 -25.12 5.71 -10.08
N PRO A 121 -25.16 4.51 -10.67
CA PRO A 121 -25.11 3.27 -9.90
C PRO A 121 -23.65 2.91 -9.57
N LEU A 122 -23.47 2.23 -8.43
CA LEU A 122 -22.23 1.60 -7.93
C LEU A 122 -21.36 2.42 -6.95
N CYS A 123 -22.00 3.14 -6.03
CA CYS A 123 -21.43 3.34 -4.71
C CYS A 123 -22.47 2.93 -3.66
N ASP A 124 -22.32 1.74 -3.09
CA ASP A 124 -22.57 1.46 -1.66
C ASP A 124 -22.55 -0.06 -1.42
N SER A 125 -21.37 -0.60 -1.12
CA SER A 125 -21.27 -1.89 -0.43
C SER A 125 -20.10 -1.88 0.57
N GLY A 126 -19.79 -0.69 1.09
CA GLY A 126 -18.95 -0.57 2.27
C GLY A 126 -19.81 -0.89 3.48
N LEU A 127 -19.68 -2.09 4.05
CA LEU A 127 -20.45 -2.48 5.24
C LEU A 127 -20.28 -1.45 6.36
N HIS A 128 -21.33 -0.66 6.61
CA HIS A 128 -21.52 0.12 7.82
C HIS A 128 -22.29 -0.76 8.81
N LEU A 129 -21.63 -1.28 9.84
CA LEU A 129 -22.24 -2.18 10.85
C LEU A 129 -23.15 -1.45 11.85
N ASN A 130 -23.70 -0.28 11.50
CA ASN A 130 -24.62 0.48 12.33
C ASN A 130 -25.94 0.68 11.59
N TYR A 131 -26.97 -0.08 11.95
CA TYR A 131 -28.35 0.27 11.62
C TYR A 131 -28.89 1.14 12.75
N HIS A 132 -29.04 2.44 12.52
CA HIS A 132 -29.88 3.37 13.29
C HIS A 132 -30.40 4.48 12.35
N PRO A 133 -31.72 4.75 12.27
CA PRO A 133 -32.32 5.47 11.13
C PRO A 133 -32.32 7.01 11.23
N ASN A 134 -31.56 7.64 12.12
CA ASN A 134 -31.55 9.11 12.23
C ASN A 134 -30.15 9.63 12.56
N ASN A 135 -29.38 10.03 11.54
CA ASN A 135 -28.48 11.18 11.63
C ASN A 135 -28.01 11.59 10.23
N THR A 136 -28.14 12.88 9.97
CA THR A 136 -27.83 13.56 8.71
C THR A 136 -26.32 13.72 8.58
N ASP A 137 -25.70 13.05 7.61
CA ASP A 137 -24.27 13.18 7.31
C ASP A 137 -23.97 14.54 6.66
N THR A 138 -23.41 15.48 7.44
CA THR A 138 -22.66 16.62 6.90
C THR A 138 -21.19 16.25 6.76
N LEU A 139 -20.76 16.07 5.51
CA LEU A 139 -19.35 15.99 5.13
C LEU A 139 -18.64 17.30 5.50
N SER A 140 -17.66 17.23 6.40
CA SER A 140 -16.66 18.29 6.57
C SER A 140 -15.27 17.70 6.46
N CYS A 141 -14.63 17.98 5.32
CA CYS A 141 -13.18 17.92 5.16
C CYS A 141 -12.52 19.09 5.91
N SER A 142 -11.26 18.88 6.27
CA SER A 142 -10.27 19.85 6.76
C SER A 142 -10.57 20.58 8.07
N SER A 143 -10.05 20.01 9.16
CA SER A 143 -9.19 20.72 10.13
C SER A 143 -8.59 19.66 11.05
N TRP A 144 -7.29 19.40 10.93
CA TRP A 144 -6.58 18.50 11.84
C TRP A 144 -6.37 19.22 13.19
N PRO A 145 -6.87 18.70 14.32
CA PRO A 145 -6.34 19.07 15.62
C PRO A 145 -5.16 18.17 15.93
N THR A 146 -4.06 18.81 16.29
CA THR A 146 -2.80 18.25 16.76
C THR A 146 -3.05 17.41 18.01
N SER A 147 -2.98 16.09 17.88
CA SER A 147 -2.87 15.16 19.01
C SER A 147 -1.44 14.61 19.02
N PRO A 148 -0.69 14.74 20.12
CA PRO A 148 0.66 14.20 20.25
C PRO A 148 0.57 12.71 20.59
N SER A 149 0.05 11.92 19.66
CA SER A 149 0.12 10.46 19.71
C SER A 149 1.07 10.02 18.60
N LEU A 150 2.00 9.12 18.93
CA LEU A 150 3.08 8.63 18.07
C LEU A 150 2.55 8.16 16.71
N ARG A 151 2.47 9.09 15.75
CA ARG A 151 2.24 8.79 14.34
C ARG A 151 3.54 8.27 13.75
N TRP A 152 3.57 6.97 13.47
CA TRP A 152 4.63 6.38 12.66
C TRP A 152 4.42 6.79 11.20
N GLU A 153 4.94 7.96 10.87
CA GLU A 153 4.98 8.48 9.52
C GLU A 153 6.13 7.80 8.76
N LYS A 154 5.86 7.24 7.57
CA LYS A 154 6.90 6.84 6.63
C LYS A 154 7.62 8.09 6.16
N ARG A 155 8.65 8.51 6.90
CA ARG A 155 9.52 9.60 6.49
C ARG A 155 10.63 9.02 5.62
N TRP A 156 10.76 9.56 4.41
CA TRP A 156 12.02 9.49 3.70
C TRP A 156 13.05 10.18 4.59
N VAL A 157 13.92 9.39 5.23
CA VAL A 157 14.91 9.93 6.17
C VAL A 157 16.06 10.58 5.41
N ASP A 158 16.38 10.06 4.22
CA ASP A 158 17.49 10.52 3.38
C ASP A 158 17.09 10.53 1.91
N LEU A 159 17.38 11.64 1.20
CA LEU A 159 17.25 11.75 -0.25
C LEU A 159 18.64 11.69 -0.88
N ARG A 160 18.83 10.76 -1.83
CA ARG A 160 20.09 10.62 -2.58
C ARG A 160 19.88 10.96 -4.04
N LEU A 161 20.56 12.01 -4.51
CA LEU A 161 20.63 12.38 -5.92
C LEU A 161 21.84 11.71 -6.56
N ILE A 162 21.62 11.05 -7.70
CA ILE A 162 22.67 10.37 -8.45
C ILE A 162 22.60 10.86 -9.90
N PRO A 163 23.60 11.62 -10.38
CA PRO A 163 23.68 12.00 -11.78
C PRO A 163 23.78 10.76 -12.66
N LEU A 164 22.96 10.70 -13.70
CA LEU A 164 22.93 9.53 -14.59
C LEU A 164 23.93 9.62 -15.75
N LEU A 165 24.36 10.82 -16.13
CA LEU A 165 25.34 11.02 -17.21
C LEU A 165 26.64 10.28 -16.88
N HIS A 166 27.04 9.35 -17.76
CA HIS A 166 28.20 8.45 -17.59
C HIS A 166 28.17 7.58 -16.31
N SER A 167 27.04 7.50 -15.60
CA SER A 167 26.91 6.58 -14.47
C SER A 167 26.89 5.12 -14.95
N ARG A 168 27.13 4.19 -14.02
CA ARG A 168 27.11 2.74 -14.31
C ARG A 168 26.11 2.01 -13.44
N LEU A 169 25.43 1.04 -14.03
CA LEU A 169 24.66 0.03 -13.33
C LEU A 169 25.55 -1.17 -13.02
N SER A 170 25.52 -1.64 -11.77
CA SER A 170 26.29 -2.80 -11.36
C SER A 170 25.45 -3.76 -10.53
N GLN A 171 25.51 -5.04 -10.89
CA GLN A 171 24.99 -6.14 -10.07
C GLN A 171 26.13 -6.88 -9.36
N TYR A 172 27.39 -6.54 -9.64
CA TYR A 172 28.56 -7.27 -9.17
C TYR A 172 28.77 -7.16 -7.66
N MET A 173 29.09 -8.28 -7.01
CA MET A 173 29.45 -8.33 -5.59
C MET A 173 30.98 -8.22 -5.43
N PRO A 174 31.50 -7.11 -4.86
CA PRO A 174 32.94 -6.95 -4.65
C PRO A 174 33.54 -8.12 -3.86
N GLY A 175 34.68 -8.64 -4.32
CA GLY A 175 35.34 -9.80 -3.70
C GLY A 175 34.80 -11.17 -4.11
N SER A 176 33.89 -11.24 -5.09
CA SER A 176 33.40 -12.50 -5.67
C SER A 176 33.13 -12.34 -7.16
N ASP A 177 33.25 -13.41 -7.95
CA ASP A 177 32.90 -13.39 -9.39
C ASP A 177 31.39 -13.59 -9.66
N VAL A 178 30.54 -13.09 -8.77
CA VAL A 178 29.10 -13.37 -8.77
C VAL A 178 28.27 -12.09 -8.87
N CYS A 179 27.21 -12.14 -9.69
CA CYS A 179 26.21 -11.09 -9.80
C CYS A 179 25.06 -11.29 -8.79
N ARG A 180 24.58 -10.21 -8.18
CA ARG A 180 23.39 -10.22 -7.34
C ARG A 180 22.15 -10.51 -8.20
N LYS A 181 21.38 -11.52 -7.79
CA LYS A 181 20.04 -11.75 -8.35
C LYS A 181 19.06 -10.74 -7.75
N ASN A 182 18.21 -10.16 -8.60
CA ASN A 182 17.17 -9.22 -8.21
C ASN A 182 17.68 -7.99 -7.46
N ALA A 183 18.92 -7.57 -7.68
CA ALA A 183 19.44 -6.35 -7.08
C ALA A 183 20.46 -5.68 -7.99
N PHE A 184 20.57 -4.37 -7.86
CA PHE A 184 21.59 -3.58 -8.54
C PHE A 184 21.92 -2.34 -7.73
N GLN A 185 23.00 -1.66 -8.10
CA GLN A 185 23.34 -0.33 -7.62
C GLN A 185 23.66 0.57 -8.81
N VAL A 186 23.35 1.85 -8.67
CA VAL A 186 23.76 2.91 -9.61
C VAL A 186 24.95 3.62 -8.98
N ILE A 187 26.01 3.81 -9.77
CA ILE A 187 27.24 4.46 -9.35
C ILE A 187 27.52 5.59 -10.33
N ALA A 188 27.49 6.83 -9.84
CA ALA A 188 27.87 8.00 -10.61
C ALA A 188 29.40 8.05 -10.85
N VAL A 189 29.83 8.91 -11.76
CA VAL A 189 31.25 9.07 -12.13
C VAL A 189 32.10 9.52 -10.95
N ASP A 190 31.55 10.40 -10.11
CA ASP A 190 32.16 10.91 -8.88
C ASP A 190 32.22 9.88 -7.74
N GLY A 191 31.71 8.67 -7.97
CA GLY A 191 31.68 7.58 -6.99
C GLY A 191 30.47 7.59 -6.06
N VAL A 192 29.58 8.60 -6.14
CA VAL A 192 28.32 8.59 -5.39
C VAL A 192 27.48 7.39 -5.84
N CYS A 193 27.00 6.60 -4.87
CA CYS A 193 26.22 5.40 -5.16
C CYS A 193 24.88 5.37 -4.40
N SER A 194 23.92 4.66 -5.02
CA SER A 194 22.62 4.38 -4.43
C SER A 194 22.68 3.45 -3.23
N GLY A 195 23.80 2.74 -3.06
CA GLY A 195 23.79 1.47 -2.33
C GLY A 195 23.06 0.38 -3.12
N VAL A 196 22.99 -0.82 -2.54
CA VAL A 196 22.32 -1.96 -3.17
C VAL A 196 20.80 -1.81 -3.06
N ILE A 197 20.14 -1.72 -4.20
CA ILE A 197 18.68 -1.71 -4.31
C ILE A 197 18.23 -3.15 -4.56
N GLN A 198 17.50 -3.72 -3.61
CA GLN A 198 17.00 -5.09 -3.67
C GLN A 198 15.53 -5.11 -4.11
N PHE A 199 15.25 -5.93 -5.12
CA PHE A 199 13.93 -6.24 -5.62
C PHE A 199 13.51 -7.62 -5.15
N GLN A 200 12.19 -7.81 -5.06
CA GLN A 200 11.61 -9.03 -4.52
C GLN A 200 11.42 -10.09 -5.61
N THR A 201 11.13 -9.64 -6.83
CA THR A 201 11.07 -10.48 -8.03
C THR A 201 12.09 -9.97 -9.05
N THR A 202 12.47 -10.84 -9.98
CA THR A 202 13.27 -10.48 -11.16
C THR A 202 12.57 -9.40 -11.98
N ASP A 203 11.26 -9.56 -12.15
CA ASP A 203 10.45 -8.74 -13.06
C ASP A 203 10.34 -7.30 -12.54
N ASP A 204 10.14 -7.14 -11.23
CA ASP A 204 10.11 -5.82 -10.58
C ASP A 204 11.44 -5.07 -10.82
N GLY A 205 12.58 -5.77 -10.78
CA GLY A 205 13.89 -5.16 -10.99
C GLY A 205 14.22 -4.92 -12.47
N PHE A 206 13.63 -5.69 -13.38
CA PHE A 206 13.92 -5.64 -14.80
C PHE A 206 13.47 -4.32 -15.43
N ASP A 207 12.25 -3.87 -15.14
CA ASP A 207 11.72 -2.60 -15.67
C ASP A 207 12.60 -1.41 -15.25
N TRP A 208 13.05 -1.40 -14.00
CA TRP A 208 13.95 -0.35 -13.49
C TRP A 208 15.33 -0.41 -14.13
N LEU A 209 15.90 -1.60 -14.32
CA LEU A 209 17.18 -1.79 -15.02
C LEU A 209 17.11 -1.25 -16.45
N GLN A 210 16.02 -1.55 -17.17
CA GLN A 210 15.81 -1.06 -18.53
C GLN A 210 15.66 0.47 -18.57
N ALA A 211 14.81 1.03 -17.71
CA ALA A 211 14.56 2.47 -17.68
C ALA A 211 15.83 3.28 -17.32
N ILE A 212 16.54 2.88 -16.26
CA ILE A 212 17.75 3.58 -15.82
C ILE A 212 18.88 3.39 -16.83
N GLY A 213 19.11 2.15 -17.30
CA GLY A 213 20.14 1.86 -18.28
C GLY A 213 19.92 2.58 -19.61
N GLY A 214 18.67 2.65 -20.07
CA GLY A 214 18.27 3.42 -21.24
C GLY A 214 18.57 4.90 -21.09
N ASN A 215 18.21 5.50 -19.96
CA ASN A 215 18.48 6.92 -19.69
C ASN A 215 19.99 7.22 -19.64
N ILE A 216 20.78 6.37 -18.97
CA ILE A 216 22.24 6.50 -18.94
C ILE A 216 22.81 6.47 -20.36
N SER A 217 22.41 5.49 -21.17
CA SER A 217 22.88 5.33 -22.54
C SER A 217 22.52 6.55 -23.41
N ASN A 218 21.28 7.04 -23.29
CA ASN A 218 20.81 8.19 -24.05
C ASN A 218 21.54 9.47 -23.68
N LEU A 219 21.71 9.73 -22.38
CA LEU A 219 22.46 10.90 -21.89
C LEU A 219 23.91 10.87 -22.37
N THR A 220 24.56 9.70 -22.29
CA THR A 220 25.94 9.51 -22.74
C THR A 220 26.08 9.77 -24.24
N LYS A 221 25.22 9.17 -25.07
CA LYS A 221 25.21 9.36 -26.53
C LYS A 221 24.91 10.78 -26.97
N HIS A 222 24.02 11.48 -26.26
CA HIS A 222 23.67 12.85 -26.59
C HIS A 222 24.84 13.80 -26.29
N ASN A 223 25.56 13.57 -25.19
CA ASN A 223 26.71 14.39 -24.81
C ASN A 223 27.89 14.23 -25.77
N GLU A 224 28.17 13.00 -26.23
CA GLU A 224 29.24 12.72 -27.21
C GLU A 224 29.00 13.33 -28.60
N ARG A 225 27.77 13.80 -28.91
CA ARG A 225 27.45 14.48 -30.19
C ARG A 225 27.58 15.99 -30.14
N LEU A 226 27.79 16.56 -28.95
CA LEU A 226 27.85 18.01 -28.72
C LEU A 226 29.29 18.52 -28.54
N GLU A 227 30.28 17.62 -28.52
CA GLU A 227 31.73 17.92 -28.57
C GLU A 227 32.28 17.73 -29.99
#